data_AF-A0A1C9U504-F1
#
_entry.id   AF-A0A1C9U504-F1
#
_cell.length_a   1.000
_cell.length_b   1.000
_cell.length_c   1.000
_cell.angle_alpha   90.00
_cell.angle_beta   90.00
_cell.angle_gamma   90.00
#
_symmetry.space_group_name_H-M   'P 1'
#
loop_
_entity.id
_entity.type
_entity.pdbx_description
1 polymer ?
#
loop_
_entity_poly.entity_id
_entity_poly.type
_entity_poly.pdbx_seq_one_letter_code
_entity_poly.pdbx_strand_id
1 'polypeptide(L)'
;MPMILLQAEHLHIAYGGSEILRDISFRVASGDYLGIVGPNGSGKSSLIRAMLGLIPATSGAVRLFGQPLADFSDWSKIGYLPQRLNFANPHFPATVEEIVRLGCIGRNGPKGRLSAAETGQVEEIMARMGIIEQRRQLIGHLSGGQQQRALLARALVSRPALLLLDEPTTALDPETREDFYAIISELNREL
;
A
#
# COMPACT_ATOMS: atom_id res chain seq x y z
N MET A 1 13.11 -18.28 -14.10
CA MET A 1 11.67 -18.12 -13.84
C MET A 1 11.49 -16.88 -12.98
N PRO A 2 10.49 -16.02 -13.26
CA PRO A 2 10.26 -14.83 -12.45
C PRO A 2 9.86 -15.24 -11.02
N MET A 3 10.32 -14.46 -10.02
CA MET A 3 10.02 -14.71 -8.61
C MET A 3 8.53 -14.47 -8.34
N ILE A 4 7.85 -15.41 -7.70
CA ILE A 4 6.46 -15.24 -7.27
C ILE A 4 6.44 -14.45 -5.96
N LEU A 5 5.79 -13.29 -5.98
CA LEU A 5 5.69 -12.40 -4.82
C LEU A 5 4.43 -12.67 -4.00
N LEU A 6 3.34 -13.02 -4.68
CA LEU A 6 2.06 -13.32 -4.06
C LEU A 6 1.38 -14.49 -4.76
N GLN A 7 0.77 -15.37 -3.98
CA GLN A 7 -0.01 -16.48 -4.49
C GLN A 7 -1.22 -16.69 -3.60
N ALA A 8 -2.41 -16.71 -4.21
CA ALA A 8 -3.66 -17.11 -3.60
C ALA A 8 -4.11 -18.44 -4.22
N GLU A 9 -4.49 -19.40 -3.40
CA GLU A 9 -4.90 -20.75 -3.81
C GLU A 9 -6.23 -21.10 -3.17
N HIS A 10 -7.26 -21.30 -4.00
CA HIS A 10 -8.61 -21.67 -3.59
C HIS A 10 -9.13 -20.81 -2.44
N LEU A 11 -8.94 -19.49 -2.53
CA LEU A 11 -9.22 -18.58 -1.43
C LEU A 11 -10.73 -18.33 -1.30
N HIS A 12 -11.28 -18.57 -0.12
CA HIS A 12 -12.66 -18.22 0.24
C HIS A 12 -12.65 -17.20 1.38
N ILE A 13 -13.59 -16.25 1.34
CA ILE A 13 -13.77 -15.24 2.39
C ILE A 13 -15.26 -15.09 2.70
N ALA A 14 -15.61 -15.13 3.98
CA ALA A 14 -16.96 -14.83 4.47
C ALA A 14 -16.96 -13.74 5.54
N TYR A 15 -18.06 -12.98 5.59
CA TYR A 15 -18.34 -11.96 6.60
C TYR A 15 -19.74 -12.17 7.17
N GLY A 16 -19.85 -12.28 8.49
CA GLY A 16 -21.14 -12.44 9.16
C GLY A 16 -21.95 -13.65 8.67
N GLY A 17 -21.28 -14.71 8.20
CA GLY A 17 -21.92 -15.91 7.63
C GLY A 17 -22.18 -15.85 6.13
N SER A 18 -22.01 -14.71 5.47
CA SER A 18 -22.18 -14.57 4.02
C SER A 18 -20.84 -14.68 3.30
N GLU A 19 -20.73 -15.61 2.35
CA GLU A 19 -19.56 -15.78 1.52
C GLU A 19 -19.45 -14.66 0.48
N ILE A 20 -18.35 -13.90 0.51
CA ILE A 20 -18.08 -12.76 -0.36
C ILE A 20 -17.19 -13.16 -1.54
N LEU A 21 -16.18 -13.98 -1.30
CA LEU A 21 -15.27 -14.50 -2.33
C LEU A 21 -15.26 -16.01 -2.30
N ARG A 22 -15.25 -16.63 -3.49
CA ARG A 22 -15.30 -18.08 -3.68
C ARG A 22 -14.19 -18.51 -4.62
N ASP A 23 -13.41 -19.50 -4.19
CA ASP A 23 -12.42 -20.21 -5.02
C ASP A 23 -11.50 -19.28 -5.84
N ILE A 24 -10.97 -18.24 -5.20
CA ILE A 24 -10.08 -17.29 -5.88
C ILE A 24 -8.66 -17.85 -5.92
N SER A 25 -8.13 -18.07 -7.13
CA SER A 25 -6.77 -18.56 -7.35
C SER A 25 -6.04 -17.69 -8.37
N PHE A 26 -4.89 -17.13 -7.98
CA PHE A 26 -4.00 -16.38 -8.88
C PHE A 26 -2.60 -16.23 -8.30
N ARG A 27 -1.66 -15.77 -9.13
CA ARG A 27 -0.28 -15.51 -8.76
C ARG A 27 0.14 -14.15 -9.30
N VAL A 28 1.01 -13.47 -8.55
CA VAL A 28 1.66 -12.22 -8.94
C VAL A 28 3.15 -12.47 -8.90
N ALA A 29 3.80 -12.34 -10.05
CA ALA A 29 5.24 -12.42 -10.21
C ALA A 29 5.87 -11.02 -10.15
N SER A 30 7.18 -10.97 -9.92
CA SER A 30 7.95 -9.73 -10.01
C SER A 30 7.80 -9.10 -11.40
N GLY A 31 7.49 -7.79 -11.43
CA GLY A 31 7.22 -7.00 -12.64
C GLY A 31 5.75 -6.98 -13.09
N ASP A 32 4.88 -7.80 -12.50
CA ASP A 32 3.46 -7.82 -12.86
C ASP A 32 2.76 -6.53 -12.44
N TYR A 33 1.96 -5.96 -13.35
CA TYR A 33 1.04 -4.85 -13.08
C TYR A 33 -0.40 -5.36 -13.17
N LEU A 34 -0.98 -5.75 -12.03
CA LEU A 34 -2.30 -6.38 -11.98
C LEU A 34 -3.40 -5.40 -11.53
N GLY A 35 -4.51 -5.37 -12.27
CA GLY A 35 -5.73 -4.66 -11.87
C GLY A 35 -6.84 -5.60 -11.41
N ILE A 36 -7.45 -5.33 -10.25
CA ILE A 36 -8.65 -6.04 -9.76
C ILE A 36 -9.86 -5.14 -9.99
N VAL A 37 -10.76 -5.55 -10.90
CA VAL A 37 -11.95 -4.79 -11.27
C VAL A 37 -13.23 -5.52 -10.90
N GLY A 38 -14.26 -4.76 -10.54
CA GLY A 38 -15.57 -5.30 -10.17
C GLY A 38 -16.46 -4.27 -9.50
N PRO A 39 -17.78 -4.51 -9.41
CA PRO A 39 -18.73 -3.59 -8.79
C PRO A 39 -18.40 -3.25 -7.33
N ASN A 40 -19.01 -2.19 -6.81
CA ASN A 40 -18.94 -1.91 -5.37
C ASN A 40 -19.56 -3.06 -4.58
N GLY A 41 -18.89 -3.48 -3.51
CA GLY A 41 -19.32 -4.63 -2.71
C GLY A 41 -18.90 -6.00 -3.25
N SER A 42 -18.20 -6.10 -4.38
CA SER A 42 -17.76 -7.38 -4.95
C SER A 42 -16.59 -8.05 -4.20
N GLY A 43 -16.17 -7.52 -3.05
CA GLY A 43 -15.10 -8.10 -2.22
C GLY A 43 -13.66 -7.75 -2.61
N LYS A 44 -13.42 -6.76 -3.49
CA LYS A 44 -12.05 -6.34 -3.91
C LYS A 44 -11.15 -5.97 -2.72
N SER A 45 -11.62 -5.06 -1.87
CA SER A 45 -10.89 -4.65 -0.67
C SER A 45 -10.73 -5.80 0.33
N SER A 46 -11.73 -6.70 0.40
CA SER A 46 -11.63 -7.91 1.24
C SER A 46 -10.55 -8.86 0.72
N LEU A 47 -10.41 -9.02 -0.60
CA LEU A 47 -9.34 -9.80 -1.21
C LEU A 47 -7.97 -9.22 -0.84
N ILE A 48 -7.77 -7.91 -1.03
CA ILE A 48 -6.51 -7.23 -0.69
C ILE A 48 -6.15 -7.41 0.78
N ARG A 49 -7.13 -7.20 1.67
CA ARG A 49 -6.92 -7.33 3.11
C ARG A 49 -6.66 -8.77 3.55
N ALA A 50 -7.29 -9.77 2.91
CA ALA A 50 -6.99 -11.18 3.19
C ALA A 50 -5.59 -11.58 2.71
N MET A 51 -5.15 -11.06 1.57
CA MET A 51 -3.77 -11.24 1.10
C MET A 51 -2.73 -10.67 2.07
N LEU A 52 -3.10 -9.64 2.82
CA LEU A 52 -2.29 -9.02 3.86
C LEU A 52 -2.49 -9.64 5.26
N GLY A 53 -3.36 -10.63 5.42
CA GLY A 53 -3.69 -11.22 6.72
C GLY A 53 -4.49 -10.32 7.66
N LEU A 54 -5.03 -9.21 7.16
CA LEU A 54 -5.87 -8.28 7.93
C LEU A 54 -7.30 -8.82 8.11
N ILE A 55 -7.69 -9.79 7.29
CA ILE A 55 -8.96 -10.51 7.40
C ILE A 55 -8.64 -12.00 7.22
N PRO A 56 -9.15 -12.89 8.08
CA PRO A 56 -8.94 -14.32 7.91
C PRO A 56 -9.70 -14.84 6.69
N ALA A 57 -9.05 -15.69 5.91
CA ALA A 57 -9.74 -16.52 4.92
C ALA A 57 -10.53 -17.63 5.64
N THR A 58 -11.69 -18.01 5.11
CA THR A 58 -12.45 -19.16 5.61
C THR A 58 -11.83 -20.48 5.16
N SER A 59 -11.23 -20.51 3.98
CA SER A 59 -10.45 -21.63 3.45
C SER A 59 -9.51 -21.16 2.34
N GLY A 60 -8.61 -22.05 1.90
CA GLY A 60 -7.56 -21.73 0.94
C GLY A 60 -6.27 -21.28 1.62
N ALA A 61 -5.31 -20.82 0.81
CA ALA A 61 -4.02 -20.37 1.27
C ALA A 61 -3.56 -19.10 0.57
N VAL A 62 -2.84 -18.26 1.32
CA VAL A 62 -2.07 -17.15 0.77
C VAL A 62 -0.60 -17.39 1.09
N ARG A 63 0.26 -17.19 0.09
CA ARG A 63 1.71 -17.17 0.25
C ARG A 63 2.27 -15.84 -0.21
N LEU A 64 3.19 -15.29 0.58
CA LEU A 64 3.93 -14.07 0.28
C LEU A 64 5.41 -14.45 0.15
N PHE A 65 6.02 -14.14 -0.98
CA PHE A 65 7.42 -14.48 -1.28
C PHE A 65 7.74 -15.98 -1.05
N GLY A 66 6.78 -16.85 -1.40
CA GLY A 66 6.85 -18.31 -1.21
C GLY A 66 6.56 -18.80 0.22
N GLN A 67 6.45 -17.90 1.21
CA GLN A 67 6.17 -18.24 2.60
C GLN A 67 4.67 -18.25 2.87
N PRO A 68 4.14 -19.22 3.65
CA PRO A 68 2.77 -19.14 4.17
C PRO A 68 2.54 -17.83 4.91
N LEU A 69 1.36 -17.24 4.75
CA LEU A 69 1.01 -15.96 5.39
C LEU A 69 1.21 -15.95 6.91
N ALA A 70 0.96 -17.09 7.58
CA ALA A 70 1.15 -17.24 9.03
C ALA A 70 2.61 -17.13 9.49
N ASP A 71 3.56 -17.44 8.60
CA ASP A 71 4.99 -17.45 8.88
C ASP A 71 5.70 -16.20 8.34
N PHE A 72 4.99 -15.36 7.57
CA PHE A 72 5.55 -14.19 6.93
C PHE A 72 5.76 -13.04 7.94
N SER A 73 6.99 -12.54 8.00
CA SER A 73 7.38 -11.49 8.95
C SER A 73 8.08 -10.29 8.31
N ASP A 74 8.49 -10.39 7.04
CA ASP A 74 9.21 -9.32 6.33
C ASP A 74 8.24 -8.33 5.65
N TRP A 75 7.40 -7.70 6.46
CA TRP A 75 6.42 -6.72 6.01
C TRP A 75 7.04 -5.48 5.36
N SER A 76 8.35 -5.26 5.53
CA SER A 76 9.09 -4.19 4.87
C SER A 76 9.10 -4.33 3.34
N LYS A 77 8.92 -5.55 2.83
CA LYS A 77 8.81 -5.86 1.40
C LYS A 77 7.47 -5.50 0.78
N ILE A 78 6.48 -5.10 1.59
CA ILE A 78 5.11 -4.84 1.15
C ILE A 78 4.72 -3.39 1.42
N GLY A 79 4.36 -2.66 0.38
CA GLY A 79 3.72 -1.36 0.48
C GLY A 79 2.20 -1.52 0.39
N TYR A 80 1.46 -0.86 1.28
CA TYR A 80 -0.01 -0.88 1.25
C TYR A 80 -0.61 0.52 1.36
N LEU A 81 -1.41 0.87 0.36
CA LEU A 81 -2.23 2.07 0.33
C LEU A 81 -3.72 1.69 0.46
N PRO A 82 -4.33 1.82 1.65
CA PRO A 82 -5.74 1.49 1.85
C PRO A 82 -6.68 2.54 1.23
N GLN A 83 -7.92 2.13 0.91
CA GLN A 83 -8.96 2.96 0.29
C GLN A 83 -9.31 4.23 1.06
N ARG A 84 -9.32 4.19 2.40
CA ARG A 84 -9.65 5.35 3.22
C ARG A 84 -8.65 5.50 4.35
N LEU A 85 -7.95 6.62 4.34
CA LEU A 85 -7.34 7.18 5.53
C LEU A 85 -7.98 8.53 5.73
N ASN A 86 -8.87 8.64 6.72
CA ASN A 86 -9.53 9.90 7.04
C ASN A 86 -8.53 10.84 7.73
N PHE A 87 -7.54 11.34 6.99
CA PHE A 87 -6.76 12.53 7.36
C PHE A 87 -7.53 13.82 7.05
N ALA A 88 -8.78 13.71 6.60
CA ALA A 88 -9.71 14.82 6.45
C ALA A 88 -10.02 15.56 7.77
N ASN A 89 -9.50 15.09 8.91
CA ASN A 89 -9.47 15.89 10.13
C ASN A 89 -8.28 16.88 10.05
N PRO A 90 -8.52 18.20 9.90
CA PRO A 90 -7.46 19.20 9.84
C PRO A 90 -6.60 19.22 11.09
N HIS A 91 -7.14 18.73 12.21
CA HIS A 91 -6.45 18.67 13.50
C HIS A 91 -5.62 17.39 13.69
N PHE A 92 -5.45 16.55 12.67
CA PHE A 92 -4.58 15.38 12.79
C PHE A 92 -3.13 15.85 13.08
N PRO A 93 -2.56 15.51 14.24
CA PRO A 93 -1.33 16.14 14.73
C PRO A 93 -0.09 15.43 14.18
N ALA A 94 0.01 15.30 12.85
CA ALA A 94 1.19 14.76 12.20
C ALA A 94 1.52 15.55 10.93
N THR A 95 2.80 15.83 10.77
CA THR A 95 3.37 16.41 9.56
C THR A 95 3.44 15.39 8.43
N VAL A 96 3.51 15.88 7.19
CA VAL A 96 3.71 15.02 6.00
C VAL A 96 4.97 14.16 6.15
N GLU A 97 6.07 14.75 6.62
CA GLU A 97 7.33 14.04 6.86
C GLU A 97 7.13 12.91 7.87
N GLU A 98 6.48 13.16 9.00
CA GLU A 98 6.20 12.14 10.01
C GLU A 98 5.36 10.99 9.45
N ILE A 99 4.33 11.29 8.64
CA ILE A 99 3.52 10.26 7.97
C ILE A 99 4.37 9.39 7.06
N VAL A 100 5.23 9.97 6.22
CA VAL A 100 6.10 9.21 5.31
C VAL A 100 7.08 8.35 6.11
N ARG A 101 7.69 8.91 7.16
CA ARG A 101 8.64 8.20 8.02
C ARG A 101 8.06 6.94 8.69
N LEU A 102 6.73 6.86 8.89
CA LEU A 102 6.08 5.66 9.41
C LEU A 102 6.35 4.42 8.54
N GLY A 103 6.56 4.59 7.23
CA GLY A 103 6.89 3.49 6.33
C GLY A 103 8.28 2.85 6.58
N CYS A 104 9.17 3.52 7.31
CA CYS A 104 10.50 3.00 7.66
C CYS A 104 10.50 2.18 8.96
N ILE A 105 9.47 2.29 9.81
CA ILE A 105 9.48 1.76 11.19
C ILE A 105 9.62 0.23 11.23
N GLY A 106 9.16 -0.49 10.21
CA GLY A 106 9.30 -1.94 10.11
C GLY A 106 10.74 -2.46 10.09
N ARG A 107 11.75 -1.59 9.86
CA ARG A 107 13.17 -1.99 9.78
C ARG A 107 13.96 -1.88 11.08
N ASN A 108 13.57 -1.00 12.02
CA ASN A 108 14.48 -0.57 13.10
C ASN A 108 14.05 -0.93 14.52
N GLY A 109 12.93 -1.65 14.70
CA GLY A 109 12.42 -1.95 16.02
C GLY A 109 12.10 -0.69 16.86
N PRO A 110 11.86 -0.83 18.17
CA PRO A 110 11.26 0.21 19.01
C PRO A 110 12.14 1.44 19.31
N LYS A 111 13.36 1.55 18.75
CA LYS A 111 14.32 2.62 19.09
C LYS A 111 14.14 3.94 18.32
N GLY A 112 13.17 4.03 17.41
CA GLY A 112 12.53 5.29 16.97
C GLY A 112 13.37 6.35 16.24
N ARG A 113 14.70 6.22 16.16
CA ARG A 113 15.56 7.13 15.37
C ARG A 113 15.77 6.57 13.97
N LEU A 114 15.50 7.40 12.97
CA LEU A 114 15.94 7.12 11.62
C LEU A 114 17.45 7.26 11.52
N SER A 115 18.06 6.36 10.78
CA SER A 115 19.42 6.51 10.27
C SER A 115 19.48 7.67 9.27
N ALA A 116 20.68 8.21 9.04
CA ALA A 116 20.89 9.24 8.02
C ALA A 116 20.45 8.76 6.62
N ALA A 117 20.62 7.46 6.33
CA ALA A 117 20.18 6.84 5.09
C ALA A 117 18.65 6.89 4.92
N GLU A 118 17.91 6.60 5.99
CA GLU A 118 16.44 6.66 5.95
C GLU A 118 15.91 8.08 5.87
N THR A 119 16.57 9.06 6.51
CA THR A 119 16.23 10.47 6.32
C THR A 119 16.39 10.88 4.86
N GLY A 120 17.52 10.54 4.23
CA GLY A 120 17.73 10.80 2.80
C GLY A 120 16.70 10.11 1.91
N GLN A 121 16.31 8.87 2.25
CA GLN A 121 15.27 8.13 1.53
C GLN A 121 13.89 8.77 1.63
N VAL A 122 13.55 9.33 2.80
CA VAL A 122 12.29 10.08 3.01
C VAL A 122 12.27 11.34 2.16
N GLU A 123 13.35 12.11 2.16
CA GLU A 123 13.46 13.32 1.33
C GLU A 123 13.37 12.99 -0.17
N GLU A 124 14.07 11.95 -0.61
CA GLU A 124 14.05 11.46 -2.00
C GLU A 124 12.63 11.10 -2.44
N ILE A 125 11.91 10.29 -1.66
CA ILE A 125 10.55 9.86 -2.05
C ILE A 125 9.55 11.03 -2.00
N MET A 126 9.70 11.96 -1.05
CA MET A 126 8.84 13.15 -0.99
C MET A 126 9.08 14.10 -2.15
N ALA A 127 10.34 14.26 -2.59
CA ALA A 127 10.68 15.03 -3.78
C ALA A 127 10.08 14.39 -5.03
N ARG A 128 10.23 13.07 -5.18
CA ARG A 128 9.62 12.30 -6.30
C ARG A 128 8.10 12.42 -6.34
N MET A 129 7.44 12.45 -5.18
CA MET A 129 6.00 12.64 -5.09
C MET A 129 5.57 14.12 -5.20
N GLY A 130 6.51 15.07 -5.34
CA GLY A 130 6.19 16.50 -5.45
C GLY A 130 5.56 17.10 -4.20
N ILE A 131 5.90 16.58 -3.01
CA ILE A 131 5.33 17.01 -1.71
C ILE A 131 6.41 17.47 -0.71
N ILE A 132 7.65 17.66 -1.15
CA ILE A 132 8.78 18.01 -0.28
C ILE A 132 8.61 19.39 0.36
N GLU A 133 8.05 20.36 -0.36
CA GLU A 133 7.79 21.71 0.16
C GLU A 133 6.77 21.70 1.31
N GLN A 134 5.89 20.69 1.34
CA GLN A 134 4.86 20.51 2.35
C GLN A 134 5.34 19.67 3.54
N ARG A 135 6.62 19.26 3.60
CA ARG A 135 7.09 18.28 4.60
C ARG A 135 6.75 18.61 6.05
N ARG A 136 6.76 19.90 6.41
CA ARG A 136 6.46 20.40 7.76
C ARG A 136 4.98 20.76 7.97
N GLN A 137 4.16 20.74 6.92
CA GLN A 137 2.73 21.01 7.05
C GLN A 137 2.03 19.81 7.67
N LEU A 138 0.93 20.06 8.38
CA LEU A 138 0.06 18.98 8.85
C LEU A 138 -0.61 18.31 7.66
N ILE A 139 -0.67 16.98 7.68
CA ILE A 139 -1.31 16.18 6.62
C ILE A 139 -2.76 16.60 6.38
N GLY A 140 -3.47 17.02 7.43
CA GLY A 140 -4.86 17.48 7.36
C GLY A 140 -5.07 18.83 6.66
N HIS A 141 -4.00 19.60 6.40
CA HIS A 141 -4.05 20.87 5.66
C HIS A 141 -3.78 20.72 4.16
N LEU A 142 -3.40 19.52 3.71
CA LEU A 142 -3.12 19.23 2.31
C LEU A 142 -4.40 19.06 1.48
N SER A 143 -4.31 19.31 0.17
CA SER A 143 -5.36 18.92 -0.77
C SER A 143 -5.50 17.38 -0.81
N GLY A 144 -6.65 16.86 -1.25
CA GLY A 144 -6.86 15.41 -1.37
C GLY A 144 -5.79 14.71 -2.22
N GLY A 145 -5.35 15.34 -3.31
CA GLY A 145 -4.25 14.84 -4.15
C GLY A 145 -2.91 14.81 -3.44
N GLN A 146 -2.56 15.87 -2.70
CA GLN A 146 -1.34 15.94 -1.90
C GLN A 146 -1.36 14.92 -0.75
N GLN A 147 -2.50 14.74 -0.09
CA GLN A 147 -2.69 13.68 0.91
C GLN A 147 -2.43 12.32 0.28
N GLN A 148 -3.01 12.03 -0.88
CA GLN A 148 -2.81 10.75 -1.56
C GLN A 148 -1.35 10.51 -1.94
N ARG A 149 -0.64 11.53 -2.43
CA ARG A 149 0.80 11.48 -2.73
C ARG A 149 1.63 11.23 -1.47
N ALA A 150 1.28 11.81 -0.33
CA ALA A 150 1.95 11.54 0.96
C ALA A 150 1.75 10.10 1.44
N LEU A 151 0.56 9.53 1.23
CA LEU A 151 0.27 8.15 1.60
C LEU A 151 0.93 7.14 0.68
N LEU A 152 1.02 7.47 -0.61
CA LEU A 152 1.83 6.71 -1.55
C LEU A 152 3.31 6.78 -1.18
N ALA A 153 3.86 7.97 -0.87
CA ALA A 153 5.23 8.12 -0.38
C ALA A 153 5.51 7.24 0.83
N ARG A 154 4.60 7.21 1.82
CA ARG A 154 4.69 6.31 2.98
C ARG A 154 4.74 4.84 2.57
N ALA A 155 3.93 4.41 1.61
CA ALA A 155 3.92 3.02 1.15
C ALA A 155 5.20 2.65 0.37
N LEU A 156 5.84 3.62 -0.28
CA LEU A 156 7.01 3.42 -1.14
C LEU A 156 8.35 3.63 -0.43
N VAL A 157 8.39 4.37 0.68
CA VAL A 157 9.64 4.71 1.35
C VAL A 157 10.40 3.47 1.80
N SER A 158 9.75 2.33 2.04
CA SER A 158 10.44 1.07 2.34
C SER A 158 11.11 0.43 1.12
N ARG A 159 10.89 0.94 -0.10
CA ARG A 159 11.22 0.29 -1.38
C ARG A 159 10.64 -1.13 -1.42
N PRO A 160 9.30 -1.26 -1.35
CA PRO A 160 8.66 -2.57 -1.31
C PRO A 160 8.85 -3.29 -2.64
N ALA A 161 8.96 -4.62 -2.59
CA ALA A 161 8.94 -5.47 -3.77
C ALA A 161 7.51 -5.73 -4.27
N LEU A 162 6.50 -5.58 -3.39
CA LEU A 162 5.08 -5.73 -3.71
C LEU A 162 4.31 -4.50 -3.21
N LEU A 163 3.61 -3.81 -4.11
CA LEU A 163 2.77 -2.66 -3.79
C LEU A 163 1.29 -3.01 -4.00
N LEU A 164 0.48 -2.93 -2.94
CA LEU A 164 -0.97 -3.11 -3.01
C LEU A 164 -1.67 -1.77 -2.83
N LEU A 165 -2.56 -1.45 -3.77
CA LEU A 165 -3.33 -0.22 -3.79
C LEU A 165 -4.82 -0.58 -3.77
N ASP A 166 -5.53 -0.21 -2.70
CA ASP A 166 -6.98 -0.42 -2.58
C ASP A 166 -7.69 0.88 -2.95
N GLU A 167 -8.27 0.94 -4.16
CA GLU A 167 -9.00 2.11 -4.68
C GLU A 167 -8.27 3.46 -4.50
N PRO A 168 -7.02 3.59 -4.99
CA PRO A 168 -6.15 4.72 -4.67
C PRO A 168 -6.54 6.04 -5.37
N THR A 169 -7.52 6.05 -6.26
CA THR A 169 -7.86 7.23 -7.06
C THR A 169 -9.30 7.72 -6.89
N THR A 170 -10.06 7.13 -5.95
CA THR A 170 -11.50 7.41 -5.81
C THR A 170 -11.80 8.86 -5.39
N ALA A 171 -10.87 9.51 -4.69
CA ALA A 171 -11.03 10.90 -4.20
C ALA A 171 -10.25 11.94 -5.03
N LEU A 172 -9.70 11.55 -6.18
CA LEU A 172 -8.90 12.41 -7.05
C LEU A 172 -9.74 12.94 -8.22
N ASP A 173 -9.51 14.19 -8.59
CA ASP A 173 -9.98 14.72 -9.87
C ASP A 173 -9.28 14.00 -11.05
N PRO A 174 -9.83 14.09 -12.27
CA PRO A 174 -9.30 13.35 -13.42
C PRO A 174 -7.82 13.62 -13.73
N GLU A 175 -7.37 14.87 -13.63
CA GLU A 175 -5.98 15.27 -13.92
C GLU A 175 -5.03 14.68 -12.87
N THR A 176 -5.33 14.86 -11.59
CA THR A 176 -4.53 14.29 -10.50
C THR A 176 -4.49 12.76 -10.54
N ARG A 177 -5.55 12.11 -11.04
CA ARG A 177 -5.61 10.67 -11.21
C ARG A 177 -4.68 10.18 -12.33
N GLU A 178 -4.58 10.90 -13.44
CA GLU A 178 -3.65 10.55 -14.53
C GLU A 178 -2.20 10.67 -14.07
N ASP A 179 -1.87 11.78 -13.40
CA ASP A 179 -0.57 11.96 -12.75
C ASP A 179 -0.24 10.81 -11.79
N PHE A 180 -1.21 10.39 -10.98
CA PHE A 180 -1.04 9.28 -10.03
C PHE A 180 -0.68 7.98 -10.75
N TYR A 181 -1.41 7.61 -11.82
CA TYR A 181 -1.11 6.40 -12.57
C TYR A 181 0.21 6.47 -13.34
N ALA A 182 0.61 7.66 -13.82
CA ALA A 182 1.91 7.86 -14.43
C ALA A 182 3.04 7.52 -13.44
N ILE A 183 2.94 8.05 -12.21
CA ILE A 183 3.89 7.76 -11.12
C ILE A 183 3.97 6.26 -10.84
N ILE A 184 2.84 5.56 -10.69
CA ILE A 184 2.82 4.11 -10.40
C ILE A 184 3.43 3.31 -11.57
N SER A 185 3.16 3.70 -12.81
CA SER A 185 3.70 3.05 -14.01
C SER A 185 5.21 3.25 -14.17
N GLU A 186 5.73 4.42 -13.80
CA GLU A 186 7.18 4.68 -13.73
C GLU A 186 7.82 3.82 -12.63
N LEU A 187 7.24 3.80 -11.43
CA LEU A 187 7.74 2.98 -10.32
C LEU A 187 7.80 1.49 -10.65
N ASN A 188 6.79 0.95 -11.34
CA ASN A 188 6.78 -0.47 -11.72
C ASN A 188 7.83 -0.84 -12.78
N ARG A 189 8.38 0.14 -13.50
CA ARG A 189 9.47 -0.10 -14.48
C ARG A 189 10.85 0.00 -13.86
N GLU A 190 10.96 0.71 -12.74
CA GLU A 190 12.23 0.95 -12.03
C GLU A 190 12.51 -0.06 -10.90
N LEU A 191 11.45 -0.67 -10.34
CA LEU A 191 11.49 -1.67 -9.26
C LEU A 191 11.48 -3.10 -9.81
#